data_AF-A0A7J9JFF2-F1
#
_entry.id   AF-A0A7J9JFF2-F1
#
_cell.length_a   1.000
_cell.length_b   1.000
_cell.length_c   1.000
_cell.angle_alpha   90.00
_cell.angle_beta   90.00
_cell.angle_gamma   90.00
#
_symmetry.space_group_name_H-M   'P 1'
#
loop_
_entity.id
_entity.type
_entity.pdbx_description
1 polymer ?
#
loop_
_entity_poly.entity_id
_entity_poly.type
_entity_poly.pdbx_seq_one_letter_code
_entity_poly.pdbx_strand_id
1 'polypeptide(L)'
;MIKEAILRYDFVYIDTEFPGMIFKPNKQVIGKGNPIINYNYMKSNVDALQIIQLGLSLSDARGNLPDFDSPFSYFWEFNFREFDINRGRYASDSIELLIRQGIDFEKNKEKGIDSKIFCKEVLGLRLAFQLLWFEKYYLDYCSQHL
;
A
#
# COMPACT_ATOMS: atom_id res chain seq x y z
N MET A 1 -16.22 -10.96 6.74
CA MET A 1 -16.15 -9.67 6.02
C MET A 1 -15.27 -9.73 4.78
N ILE A 2 -13.94 -9.47 4.82
CA ILE A 2 -13.13 -9.41 3.58
C ILE A 2 -13.15 -10.71 2.79
N LYS A 3 -13.00 -11.87 3.45
CA LYS A 3 -13.09 -13.21 2.84
C LYS A 3 -14.42 -13.45 2.10
N GLU A 4 -15.52 -12.86 2.55
CA GLU A 4 -16.83 -12.97 1.89
C GLU A 4 -17.00 -11.93 0.79
N ALA A 5 -16.40 -10.75 0.96
CA ALA A 5 -16.47 -9.68 -0.03
C ALA A 5 -15.70 -10.07 -1.30
N ILE A 6 -14.50 -10.65 -1.18
CA ILE A 6 -13.69 -11.07 -2.35
C ILE A 6 -14.34 -12.15 -3.23
N LEU A 7 -15.44 -12.77 -2.78
CA LEU A 7 -16.22 -13.72 -3.57
C LEU A 7 -17.28 -13.04 -4.44
N ARG A 8 -17.63 -11.78 -4.12
CA ARG A 8 -18.69 -11.00 -4.77
C ARG A 8 -18.17 -9.77 -5.49
N TYR A 9 -17.04 -9.24 -5.05
CA TYR A 9 -16.43 -8.00 -5.52
C TYR A 9 -15.05 -8.34 -6.11
N ASP A 10 -14.97 -8.39 -7.45
CA ASP A 10 -13.79 -8.85 -8.19
C ASP A 10 -12.75 -7.75 -8.47
N PHE A 11 -13.06 -6.49 -8.13
CA PHE A 11 -12.13 -5.36 -8.30
C PHE A 11 -11.53 -4.96 -6.96
N VAL A 12 -10.23 -4.71 -6.96
CA VAL A 12 -9.44 -4.42 -5.76
C VAL A 12 -8.71 -3.11 -5.96
N TYR A 13 -8.85 -2.20 -5.00
CA TYR A 13 -8.13 -0.94 -4.93
C TYR A 13 -7.29 -0.94 -3.67
N ILE A 14 -6.02 -0.59 -3.81
CA ILE A 14 -5.07 -0.50 -2.70
C ILE A 14 -4.45 0.88 -2.72
N ASP A 15 -4.36 1.47 -1.54
CA ASP A 15 -3.59 2.68 -1.29
C ASP A 15 -2.69 2.45 -0.07
N THR A 16 -1.55 3.11 0.00
CA THR A 16 -0.58 2.87 1.08
C THR A 16 0.06 4.16 1.55
N GLU A 17 0.15 4.32 2.86
CA GLU A 17 0.95 5.37 3.47
C GLU A 17 2.28 4.80 3.95
N PHE A 18 3.36 5.47 3.57
CA PHE A 18 4.73 5.09 3.90
C PHE A 18 5.54 6.34 4.26
N PRO A 19 6.66 6.21 4.98
CA PRO A 19 7.40 7.33 5.55
C PRO A 19 8.27 8.09 4.51
N GLY A 20 7.76 8.24 3.28
CA GLY A 20 8.36 9.00 2.21
C GLY A 20 9.52 8.31 1.50
N MET A 21 10.40 9.11 0.89
CA MET A 21 11.60 8.63 0.20
C MET A 21 12.86 9.20 0.87
N ILE A 22 13.73 8.32 1.37
CA ILE A 22 15.05 8.66 1.93
C ILE A 22 16.15 8.53 0.87
N PHE A 23 15.99 7.62 -0.10
CA PHE A 23 16.85 7.50 -1.27
C PHE A 23 16.19 8.21 -2.45
N LYS A 24 16.76 9.34 -2.87
CA LYS A 24 16.24 10.13 -3.99
C LYS A 24 17.25 10.17 -5.14
N PRO A 25 16.81 10.04 -6.40
CA PRO A 25 17.69 10.30 -7.54
C PRO A 25 18.09 11.78 -7.57
N ASN A 26 19.27 12.08 -8.10
CA ASN A 26 19.61 13.47 -8.43
C ASN A 26 18.59 14.00 -9.47
N LYS A 27 18.17 15.27 -9.35
CA LYS A 27 17.16 15.89 -10.23
C LYS A 27 17.46 15.71 -11.73
N GLN A 28 18.74 15.68 -12.10
CA GLN A 28 19.19 15.43 -13.48
C GLN A 28 18.90 14.00 -13.99
N VAL A 29 18.82 13.03 -13.08
CA VAL A 29 18.52 11.63 -13.37
C VAL A 29 17.01 11.41 -13.48
N ILE A 30 16.21 12.10 -12.66
CA ILE A 30 14.74 12.07 -12.72
C ILE A 30 14.24 12.57 -14.08
N GLY A 31 14.83 13.65 -14.61
CA GLY A 31 14.45 14.23 -15.90
C GLY A 31 14.67 13.32 -17.11
N LYS A 32 15.43 12.22 -16.97
CA LYS A 32 15.65 11.23 -18.04
C LYS A 32 14.58 10.14 -18.08
N GLY A 33 13.68 10.08 -17.10
CA GLY A 33 12.52 9.17 -17.10
C GLY A 33 12.87 7.68 -17.18
N ASN A 34 14.11 7.28 -16.85
CA ASN A 34 14.56 5.90 -17.03
C ASN A 34 13.84 4.95 -16.03
N PRO A 35 13.01 4.00 -16.51
CA PRO A 35 12.20 3.16 -15.62
C PRO A 35 13.02 2.25 -14.70
N ILE A 36 14.17 1.76 -15.17
CA ILE A 36 15.06 0.88 -14.38
C ILE A 36 15.63 1.66 -13.19
N ILE A 37 16.05 2.90 -13.43
CA ILE A 37 16.59 3.74 -12.36
C ILE A 37 15.48 4.08 -11.36
N ASN A 38 14.29 4.47 -11.84
CA ASN A 38 13.15 4.76 -10.98
C ASN A 38 12.76 3.55 -10.12
N TYR A 39 12.71 2.35 -10.70
CA TYR A 39 12.45 1.11 -9.98
C TYR A 39 13.51 0.86 -8.89
N ASN A 40 14.80 1.03 -9.20
CA ASN A 40 15.86 0.80 -8.21
C ASN A 40 15.77 1.74 -7.00
N TYR A 41 15.43 3.02 -7.21
CA TYR A 41 15.21 3.95 -6.11
C TYR A 41 13.93 3.63 -5.32
N MET A 42 12.83 3.31 -6.01
CA MET A 42 11.59 2.89 -5.36
C MET A 42 11.84 1.64 -4.49
N LYS A 43 12.47 0.60 -5.07
CA LYS A 43 12.86 -0.63 -4.36
C LYS A 43 13.74 -0.34 -3.15
N SER A 44 14.75 0.52 -3.30
CA SER A 44 15.65 0.85 -2.17
C SER A 44 14.92 1.51 -1.01
N ASN A 45 13.90 2.32 -1.28
CA ASN A 45 13.05 2.90 -0.23
C ASN A 45 12.13 1.84 0.37
N VAL A 46 11.48 1.01 -0.46
CA VAL A 46 10.61 -0.08 0.01
C VAL A 46 11.36 -1.08 0.91
N ASP A 47 12.59 -1.44 0.55
CA ASP A 47 13.41 -2.37 1.35
C ASP A 47 13.82 -1.76 2.70
N ALA A 48 13.96 -0.44 2.78
CA ALA A 48 14.54 0.26 3.93
C ALA A 48 13.51 0.87 4.90
N LEU A 49 12.26 1.02 4.45
CA LEU A 49 11.22 1.73 5.16
C LEU A 49 10.08 0.78 5.58
N GLN A 50 9.42 1.13 6.67
CA GLN A 50 8.29 0.36 7.18
C GLN A 50 6.99 1.01 6.71
N ILE A 51 6.07 0.21 6.18
CA ILE A 51 4.71 0.67 5.85
C ILE A 51 4.00 1.17 7.11
N ILE A 52 3.20 2.22 6.97
CA ILE A 52 2.44 2.84 8.06
C ILE A 52 0.99 2.40 8.00
N GLN A 53 0.41 2.44 6.80
CA GLN A 53 -1.00 2.15 6.58
C GLN A 53 -1.24 1.52 5.21
N LEU A 54 -2.28 0.69 5.11
CA LEU A 54 -2.81 0.19 3.85
C LEU A 54 -4.33 0.37 3.82
N GLY A 55 -4.81 1.12 2.84
CA GLY A 55 -6.22 1.18 2.46
C GLY A 55 -6.56 0.06 1.48
N LEU A 56 -7.68 -0.61 1.70
CA LEU A 56 -8.22 -1.64 0.82
C LEU A 56 -9.69 -1.35 0.55
N SER A 57 -10.06 -1.24 -0.72
CA SER A 57 -11.45 -1.18 -1.16
C SER A 57 -11.70 -2.26 -2.21
N LEU A 58 -12.93 -2.78 -2.21
CA LEU A 58 -13.38 -3.77 -3.18
C LEU A 58 -14.57 -3.19 -3.94
N SER A 59 -14.73 -3.56 -5.21
CA SER A 59 -15.97 -3.25 -5.94
C SER A 59 -16.39 -4.35 -6.90
N ASP A 60 -17.67 -4.30 -7.31
CA ASP A 60 -18.17 -5.09 -8.43
C ASP A 60 -17.87 -4.35 -9.75
N ALA A 61 -18.26 -4.95 -10.88
CA ALA A 61 -18.05 -4.36 -12.20
C ALA A 61 -18.80 -3.04 -12.45
N ARG A 62 -19.75 -2.67 -11.57
CA ARG A 62 -20.50 -1.42 -11.64
C ARG A 62 -19.95 -0.37 -10.66
N GLY A 63 -18.91 -0.70 -9.89
CA GLY A 63 -18.31 0.17 -8.89
C GLY A 63 -19.03 0.17 -7.54
N ASN A 64 -19.96 -0.77 -7.30
CA ASN A 64 -20.61 -0.87 -5.98
C ASN A 64 -19.65 -1.47 -4.97
N LEU A 65 -19.63 -0.91 -3.76
CA LEU A 65 -18.79 -1.37 -2.65
C LEU A 65 -19.50 -2.47 -1.84
N PRO A 66 -18.74 -3.27 -1.05
CA PRO A 66 -19.30 -4.15 -0.04
C PRO A 66 -20.25 -3.40 0.88
N ASP A 67 -21.47 -3.90 1.04
CA ASP A 67 -22.49 -3.33 1.92
C ASP A 67 -22.97 -4.30 3.01
N PHE A 68 -22.70 -5.60 2.84
CA PHE A 68 -23.08 -6.69 3.74
C PHE A 68 -24.56 -6.63 4.17
N ASP A 69 -25.45 -6.33 3.21
CA ASP A 69 -26.90 -6.19 3.44
C ASP A 69 -27.24 -5.08 4.48
N SER A 70 -26.38 -4.07 4.58
CA SER A 70 -26.53 -2.90 5.45
C SER A 70 -26.68 -1.62 4.62
N PRO A 71 -27.13 -0.50 5.21
CA PRO A 71 -27.19 0.79 4.51
C PRO A 71 -25.82 1.47 4.35
N PHE A 72 -24.73 0.81 4.75
CA PHE A 72 -23.38 1.36 4.72
C PHE A 72 -22.51 0.63 3.72
N SER A 73 -21.58 1.37 3.10
CA SER A 73 -20.50 0.78 2.31
C SER A 73 -19.23 0.66 3.15
N TYR A 74 -18.46 -0.38 2.88
CA TYR A 74 -17.27 -0.72 3.65
C TYR A 74 -16.01 -0.65 2.79
N PHE A 75 -14.99 0.00 3.36
CA PHE A 75 -13.60 -0.09 2.98
C PHE A 75 -12.79 -0.37 4.24
N TRP A 76 -11.57 -0.88 4.08
CA TRP A 76 -10.71 -1.26 5.19
C TRP A 76 -9.46 -0.41 5.21
N GLU A 77 -9.07 -0.01 6.41
CA GLU A 77 -7.81 0.67 6.67
C GLU A 77 -7.03 -0.13 7.70
N PHE A 78 -5.84 -0.57 7.32
CA PHE A 78 -4.95 -1.35 8.14
C PHE A 78 -3.81 -0.48 8.60
N ASN A 79 -3.72 -0.27 9.91
CA ASN A 79 -2.65 0.50 10.54
C ASN A 79 -1.59 -0.46 11.11
N PHE A 80 -0.32 -0.25 10.75
CA PHE A 80 0.78 -1.16 11.10
C PHE A 80 1.58 -0.66 12.30
N ARG A 81 2.03 -1.60 13.15
CA ARG A 81 2.71 -1.27 14.42
C ARG A 81 4.22 -1.07 14.28
N GLU A 82 4.79 -1.48 13.16
CA GLU A 82 6.24 -1.59 12.99
C GLU A 82 6.95 -0.25 12.90
N PHE A 83 6.28 0.76 12.35
CA PHE A 83 6.85 2.09 12.21
C PHE A 83 6.92 2.80 13.57
N ASP A 84 8.14 3.09 14.02
CA ASP A 84 8.40 3.86 15.24
C ASP A 84 9.06 5.19 14.89
N ILE A 85 8.35 6.30 15.07
CA ILE A 85 8.85 7.65 14.76
C ILE A 85 10.16 7.99 15.50
N ASN A 86 10.43 7.36 16.65
CA ASN A 86 11.62 7.65 17.45
C ASN A 86 12.85 6.84 17.03
N ARG A 87 12.68 5.81 16.19
CA ARG A 87 13.75 4.85 15.82
C ARG A 87 13.84 4.58 14.32
N GLY A 88 12.75 4.78 13.60
CA GLY A 88 12.59 4.50 12.19
C GLY A 88 13.30 5.52 11.31
N ARG A 89 13.57 5.10 10.07
CA ARG A 89 13.99 6.02 9.00
C ARG A 89 12.74 6.59 8.34
N TYR A 90 12.79 7.87 8.00
CA TYR A 90 11.69 8.54 7.33
C TYR A 90 12.16 9.85 6.67
N ALA A 91 11.35 10.37 5.75
CA ALA A 91 11.46 11.74 5.29
C ALA A 91 10.60 12.65 6.19
N SER A 92 11.20 13.68 6.80
CA SER A 92 10.52 14.55 7.77
C SER A 92 9.26 15.21 7.18
N ASP A 93 9.33 15.72 5.95
CA ASP A 93 8.18 16.34 5.28
C ASP A 93 7.01 15.36 5.11
N SER A 94 7.30 14.08 4.88
CA SER A 94 6.28 13.03 4.75
C SER A 94 5.63 12.72 6.10
N ILE A 95 6.40 12.66 7.19
CA ILE A 95 5.84 12.46 8.53
C ILE A 95 5.00 13.65 8.95
N GLU A 96 5.45 14.88 8.69
CA GLU A 96 4.66 16.06 9.00
C GLU A 96 3.33 16.06 8.24
N LEU A 97 3.33 15.68 6.96
CA LEU A 97 2.12 15.52 6.17
C LEU A 97 1.17 14.49 6.78
N LEU A 98 1.68 13.31 7.14
CA LEU A 98 0.88 12.23 7.72
C LEU A 98 0.27 12.59 9.08
N ILE A 99 1.01 13.32 9.93
CA ILE A 99 0.48 13.87 11.18
C ILE A 99 -0.68 14.83 10.88
N ARG A 100 -0.52 15.71 9.89
CA ARG A 100 -1.59 16.66 9.49
C ARG A 100 -2.81 15.96 8.90
N GLN A 101 -2.62 14.79 8.28
CA GLN A 101 -3.70 13.93 7.78
C GLN A 101 -4.37 13.09 8.90
N GLY A 102 -3.88 13.17 10.14
CA GLY A 102 -4.49 12.53 11.30
C GLY A 102 -3.94 11.15 11.64
N ILE A 103 -2.79 10.75 11.09
CA ILE A 103 -2.12 9.50 11.48
C ILE A 103 -1.57 9.65 12.91
N ASP A 104 -2.04 8.77 13.80
CA ASP A 104 -1.56 8.66 15.17
C ASP A 104 -0.54 7.51 15.27
N PHE A 105 0.74 7.87 15.18
CA PHE A 105 1.84 6.91 15.20
C PHE A 105 1.96 6.15 16.51
N GLU A 106 1.66 6.78 17.65
CA GLU A 106 1.73 6.11 18.95
C GLU A 106 0.59 5.10 19.09
N LYS A 107 -0.61 5.44 18.64
CA LYS A 107 -1.73 4.49 18.57
C LYS A 107 -1.43 3.34 17.60
N ASN A 108 -0.81 3.62 16.46
CA ASN A 108 -0.41 2.57 15.51
C ASN A 108 0.61 1.62 16.14
N LYS A 109 1.61 2.14 16.85
CA LYS A 109 2.59 1.33 17.59
C LYS A 109 1.96 0.46 18.68
N GLU A 110 0.99 1.00 19.42
CA GLU A 110 0.31 0.29 20.52
C GLU A 110 -0.71 -0.75 20.01
N LYS A 111 -1.53 -0.38 19.02
CA LYS A 111 -2.75 -1.11 18.62
C LYS A 111 -2.74 -1.60 17.18
N GLY A 112 -1.76 -1.20 16.38
CA GLY A 112 -1.63 -1.59 14.99
C GLY A 112 -1.43 -3.08 14.83
N ILE A 113 -1.69 -3.58 13.64
CA ILE A 113 -1.50 -4.98 13.28
C ILE A 113 -0.03 -5.25 12.94
N ASP A 114 0.38 -6.51 13.03
CA ASP A 114 1.69 -6.96 12.56
C ASP A 114 1.62 -7.19 11.03
N SER A 115 2.49 -6.50 10.30
CA SER A 115 2.63 -6.55 8.85
C SER A 115 2.94 -7.95 8.31
N LYS A 116 3.69 -8.77 9.04
CA LYS A 116 4.04 -10.14 8.62
C LYS A 116 2.85 -11.07 8.80
N ILE A 117 2.08 -10.91 9.88
CA ILE A 117 0.82 -11.64 10.07
C ILE A 117 -0.18 -11.24 8.98
N PHE A 118 -0.33 -9.93 8.73
CA PHE A 118 -1.18 -9.41 7.67
C PHE A 118 -0.81 -10.00 6.30
N CYS A 119 0.48 -10.00 5.94
CA CYS A 119 0.97 -10.56 4.70
C CYS A 119 0.58 -12.04 4.54
N LYS A 120 0.74 -12.84 5.60
CA LYS A 120 0.33 -14.26 5.59
C LYS A 120 -1.18 -14.43 5.37
N GLU A 121 -1.99 -13.62 6.03
CA GLU A 121 -3.45 -13.68 5.87
C GLU A 121 -3.84 -13.30 4.43
N VAL A 122 -3.28 -12.22 3.86
CA VAL A 122 -3.57 -11.76 2.50
C VAL A 122 -3.09 -12.74 1.44
N LEU A 123 -1.89 -13.32 1.61
CA LEU A 123 -1.37 -14.36 0.71
C LEU A 123 -2.27 -15.61 0.66
N GLY A 124 -3.02 -15.87 1.73
CA GLY A 124 -4.02 -16.93 1.77
C GLY A 124 -5.34 -16.60 1.06
N LEU A 125 -5.53 -15.36 0.60
CA LEU A 125 -6.77 -14.91 -0.05
C LEU A 125 -6.67 -14.95 -1.58
N ARG A 126 -7.83 -15.03 -2.25
CA ARG A 126 -7.93 -14.86 -3.71
C ARG A 126 -7.36 -13.51 -4.20
N LEU A 127 -7.32 -12.51 -3.30
CA LEU A 127 -6.62 -11.23 -3.48
C LEU A 127 -5.18 -11.41 -3.95
N ALA A 128 -4.44 -12.38 -3.41
CA ALA A 128 -3.06 -12.63 -3.82
C ALA A 128 -2.96 -12.94 -5.32
N PHE A 129 -3.91 -13.71 -5.86
CA PHE A 129 -3.97 -13.98 -7.29
C PHE A 129 -4.25 -12.69 -8.06
N GLN A 130 -5.26 -11.90 -7.71
CA GLN A 130 -5.57 -10.63 -8.40
C GLN A 130 -4.39 -9.63 -8.37
N LEU A 131 -3.67 -9.54 -7.25
CA LEU A 131 -2.50 -8.67 -7.13
C LEU A 131 -1.31 -9.17 -7.96
N LEU A 132 -1.07 -10.49 -7.99
CA LEU A 132 -0.04 -11.09 -8.86
C LEU A 132 -0.37 -10.91 -10.35
N TRP A 133 -1.65 -10.94 -10.73
CA TRP A 133 -2.08 -10.61 -12.10
C TRP A 133 -1.80 -9.14 -12.44
N PHE A 134 -2.06 -8.21 -11.51
CA PHE A 134 -1.73 -6.79 -11.70
C PHE A 134 -0.23 -6.55 -11.85
N GLU A 135 0.59 -7.16 -10.99
CA GLU A 135 2.06 -7.03 -11.05
C GLU A 135 2.62 -7.63 -12.36
N LYS A 136 2.15 -8.83 -12.75
CA LYS A 136 2.57 -9.46 -14.01
C LYS A 136 2.15 -8.63 -15.23
N TYR A 137 0.91 -8.14 -15.26
CA TYR A 137 0.43 -7.27 -16.34
C TYR A 137 1.19 -5.95 -16.41
N TYR A 138 1.53 -5.35 -15.26
CA TYR A 138 2.30 -4.11 -15.20
C TYR A 138 3.75 -4.32 -15.69
N LEU A 139 4.39 -5.42 -15.28
CA LEU A 139 5.74 -5.78 -15.75
C LEU A 139 5.75 -6.08 -17.25
N ASP A 140 4.76 -6.83 -17.76
CA ASP A 140 4.61 -7.12 -19.18
C ASP A 140 4.34 -5.83 -19.97
N TYR A 141 3.46 -4.94 -19.48
CA TYR A 141 3.17 -3.64 -20.09
C TYR A 141 4.41 -2.73 -20.17
N CYS A 142 5.16 -2.62 -19.08
CA CYS A 142 6.41 -1.86 -19.04
C CYS A 142 7.48 -2.44 -19.98
N SER A 143 7.53 -3.77 -20.16
CA SER A 143 8.50 -4.41 -21.05
C SER A 143 8.20 -4.24 -22.54
N GLN A 144 6.93 -4.02 -22.91
CA GLN A 144 6.50 -3.83 -24.30
C GLN A 144 6.59 -2.37 -24.79
N HIS A 145 6.72 -1.41 -23.88
CA HIS A 145 6.76 0.03 -24.18
C HIS A 145 8.12 0.67 -23.83
N LEU A 146 9.15 -0.17 -23.72
CA LEU A 146 10.59 0.15 -23.65
C LEU A 146 11.26 -0.29 -24.96
#